data_AF-A0AAV5DHH9-F1
#
_entry.id   AF-A0AAV5DHH9-F1
#
_cell.length_a   1.000
_cell.length_b   1.000
_cell.length_c   1.000
_cell.angle_alpha   90.00
_cell.angle_beta   90.00
_cell.angle_gamma   90.00
#
_symmetry.space_group_name_H-M   'P 1'
#
loop_
_entity.id
_entity.type
_entity.pdbx_description
1 polymer ?
#
loop_
_entity_poly.entity_id
_entity_poly.type
_entity_poly.pdbx_seq_one_letter_code
_entity_poly.pdbx_strand_id
1 'polypeptide(L)'
;MGRHIRSAIFKVGGYDWAIRYYPEGPRLPPQGDVVVALELVNPSSDVPRPDIIANLHKLLGEKEGTDVSFDVQGVTFDAHKIILAMRSPVFKAELYGSMMETRMHLIKVEDMQPEVFQALLHFIYTDSFPSTDGLDSDNKTEMVKHLLVAADRYAMERLKLMCEHILSQKISVENVAAIFQFSDQYNCHKLKNACIEFMVMYAVALSVWKS
;
A
#
# COMPACT_ATOMS: atom_id res chain seq x y z
N MET A 1 -8.74 -20.40 34.01
CA MET A 1 -9.15 -19.00 33.80
C MET A 1 -10.49 -18.79 34.50
N GLY A 2 -10.67 -17.66 35.19
CA GLY A 2 -11.83 -17.36 36.04
C GLY A 2 -13.13 -17.04 35.29
N ARG A 3 -14.10 -16.44 36.00
CA ARG A 3 -15.37 -15.96 35.42
C ARG A 3 -15.10 -14.94 34.31
N HIS A 4 -15.96 -14.95 33.28
CA HIS A 4 -15.87 -14.00 32.16
C HIS A 4 -17.24 -13.45 31.78
N ILE A 5 -17.23 -12.28 31.15
CA ILE A 5 -18.37 -11.66 30.47
C ILE A 5 -18.19 -11.89 28.97
N ARG A 6 -19.25 -12.32 28.29
CA ARG A 6 -19.22 -12.60 26.84
C ARG A 6 -20.06 -11.57 26.09
N SER A 7 -19.55 -11.04 24.99
CA SER A 7 -20.30 -10.13 24.11
C SER A 7 -21.39 -10.84 23.30
N ALA A 8 -22.22 -10.05 22.60
CA ALA A 8 -22.99 -10.55 21.48
C ALA A 8 -22.07 -11.08 20.36
N ILE A 9 -22.62 -11.93 19.50
CA ILE A 9 -21.91 -12.47 18.33
C ILE A 9 -21.86 -11.39 17.24
N PHE A 10 -20.71 -11.23 16.60
CA PHE A 10 -20.51 -10.35 15.46
C PHE A 10 -19.73 -11.06 14.34
N LYS A 11 -19.95 -10.63 13.09
CA LYS A 11 -19.36 -11.28 11.91
C LYS A 11 -18.15 -10.50 11.39
N VAL A 12 -17.01 -11.18 11.25
CA VAL A 12 -15.79 -10.65 10.62
C VAL A 12 -15.11 -11.75 9.82
N GLY A 13 -14.84 -11.48 8.54
CA GLY A 13 -14.12 -12.40 7.67
C GLY A 13 -14.84 -13.72 7.38
N GLY A 14 -16.18 -13.73 7.43
CA GLY A 14 -17.00 -14.93 7.24
C GLY A 14 -17.28 -15.72 8.53
N TYR A 15 -16.59 -15.40 9.62
CA TYR A 15 -16.70 -16.13 10.88
C TYR A 15 -17.54 -15.37 11.91
N ASP A 16 -18.19 -16.14 12.79
CA ASP A 16 -18.90 -15.64 13.96
C ASP A 16 -17.92 -15.54 15.13
N TRP A 17 -17.73 -14.32 15.64
CA TRP A 17 -16.85 -14.01 16.75
C TRP A 17 -17.63 -13.55 17.98
N ALA A 18 -17.12 -13.84 19.16
CA ALA A 18 -17.52 -13.20 20.41
C ALA A 18 -16.28 -12.77 21.19
N ILE A 19 -16.40 -11.68 21.96
CA ILE A 19 -15.36 -11.24 22.88
C ILE A 19 -15.63 -11.87 24.25
N ARG A 20 -14.62 -12.51 24.84
CA ARG A 20 -14.61 -12.91 26.25
C ARG A 20 -13.74 -11.95 27.04
N TYR A 21 -14.34 -11.28 28.00
CA TYR A 21 -13.70 -10.34 28.92
C TYR A 21 -13.56 -10.97 30.31
N TYR A 22 -12.32 -11.05 30.81
CA TYR A 22 -11.97 -11.57 32.12
C TYR A 22 -11.50 -10.41 33.01
N PRO A 23 -12.36 -9.89 33.91
CA PRO A 23 -12.03 -8.72 34.73
C PRO A 23 -10.93 -8.95 35.76
N GLU A 24 -10.72 -10.20 36.17
CA GLU A 24 -9.76 -10.57 37.23
C GLU A 24 -8.36 -10.88 36.69
N GLY A 25 -8.18 -10.85 35.36
CA GLY A 25 -6.91 -11.16 34.72
C GLY A 25 -6.49 -12.63 34.91
N PRO A 26 -5.26 -13.01 34.50
CA PRO A 26 -4.76 -14.37 34.62
C PRO A 26 -3.98 -14.61 35.92
N ARG A 27 -3.71 -13.56 36.71
CA ARG A 27 -2.86 -13.59 37.90
C ARG A 27 -3.69 -13.58 39.17
N LEU A 28 -3.24 -14.33 40.18
CA LEU A 28 -3.77 -14.30 41.54
C LEU A 28 -2.64 -13.89 42.50
N PRO A 29 -2.81 -12.83 43.33
CA PRO A 29 -3.99 -11.95 43.42
C PRO A 29 -4.12 -11.01 42.20
N PRO A 30 -5.34 -10.51 41.89
CA PRO A 30 -5.56 -9.60 40.76
C PRO A 30 -4.76 -8.29 40.94
N GLN A 31 -3.98 -7.90 39.93
CA GLN A 31 -3.18 -6.66 39.92
C GLN A 31 -3.80 -5.53 39.10
N GLY A 32 -5.08 -5.64 38.71
CA GLY A 32 -5.77 -4.66 37.86
C GLY A 32 -5.64 -4.92 36.36
N ASP A 33 -5.02 -6.02 35.95
CA ASP A 33 -4.93 -6.45 34.56
C ASP A 33 -6.23 -7.15 34.11
N VAL A 34 -6.73 -6.84 32.91
CA VAL A 34 -7.87 -7.51 32.28
C VAL A 34 -7.41 -8.35 31.09
N VAL A 35 -8.07 -9.49 30.84
CA VAL A 35 -7.83 -10.29 29.63
C VAL A 35 -9.02 -10.19 28.70
N VAL A 36 -8.75 -9.92 27.43
CA VAL A 36 -9.74 -9.96 26.35
C VAL A 36 -9.32 -11.05 25.38
N ALA A 37 -10.19 -12.02 25.15
CA ALA A 37 -9.97 -13.09 24.19
C ALA A 37 -11.05 -13.06 23.11
N LEU A 38 -10.65 -13.31 21.86
CA LEU A 38 -11.58 -13.58 20.78
C LEU A 38 -11.94 -15.06 20.79
N GLU A 39 -13.23 -15.34 20.88
CA GLU A 39 -13.80 -16.66 20.76
C GLU A 39 -14.38 -16.83 19.35
N LEU A 40 -13.87 -17.81 18.62
CA LEU A 40 -14.48 -18.27 17.39
C LEU A 40 -15.69 -19.13 17.74
N VAL A 41 -16.90 -18.63 17.47
CA VAL A 41 -18.15 -19.24 17.92
C VAL A 41 -18.59 -20.37 17.01
N ASN A 42 -18.36 -20.21 15.71
CA ASN A 42 -18.59 -21.24 14.69
C ASN A 42 -17.34 -21.35 13.80
N PRO A 43 -16.54 -22.43 13.92
CA PRO A 43 -15.38 -22.63 13.07
C PRO A 43 -15.76 -22.99 11.63
N SER A 44 -17.00 -23.40 11.38
CA SER A 44 -17.48 -23.77 10.05
C SER A 44 -18.40 -22.67 9.48
N SER A 45 -17.80 -21.69 8.82
CA SER A 45 -18.42 -21.18 7.62
C SER A 45 -17.80 -21.94 6.46
N ASP A 46 -18.55 -22.82 5.78
CA ASP A 46 -18.19 -23.41 4.46
C ASP A 46 -18.00 -22.35 3.36
N VAL A 47 -17.96 -21.07 3.73
CA VAL A 47 -17.77 -19.94 2.84
C VAL A 47 -16.27 -19.79 2.61
N PRO A 48 -15.79 -20.02 1.37
CA PRO A 48 -14.38 -19.78 1.04
C PRO A 48 -14.03 -18.30 1.24
N ARG A 49 -12.74 -18.03 1.49
CA ARG A 49 -12.25 -16.65 1.61
C ARG A 49 -12.49 -15.88 0.31
N PRO A 50 -12.72 -14.55 0.37
CA PRO A 50 -12.76 -13.73 -0.84
C PRO A 50 -11.47 -13.92 -1.65
N ASP A 51 -11.62 -14.21 -2.93
CA ASP A 51 -10.53 -14.62 -3.83
C ASP A 51 -10.37 -13.67 -5.03
N ILE A 52 -11.22 -12.66 -5.19
CA ILE A 52 -11.20 -11.74 -6.34
C ILE A 52 -9.83 -11.10 -6.56
N ILE A 53 -9.16 -10.66 -5.48
CA ILE A 53 -7.82 -10.05 -5.56
C ILE A 53 -6.79 -11.07 -6.07
N ALA A 54 -6.88 -12.32 -5.59
CA ALA A 54 -6.01 -13.39 -6.03
C ALA A 54 -6.27 -13.77 -7.50
N ASN A 55 -7.54 -13.80 -7.91
CA ASN A 55 -7.95 -14.07 -9.28
C ASN A 55 -7.50 -12.95 -10.23
N LEU A 56 -7.57 -11.68 -9.83
CA LEU A 56 -7.03 -10.55 -10.60
C LEU A 56 -5.50 -10.61 -10.71
N HIS A 57 -4.81 -10.92 -9.61
CA HIS A 57 -3.36 -11.10 -9.65
C HIS A 57 -2.95 -12.24 -10.59
N LYS A 58 -3.68 -13.36 -10.54
CA LYS A 58 -3.49 -14.51 -11.42
C LYS A 58 -3.71 -14.15 -12.89
N LEU A 59 -4.77 -13.38 -13.19
CA LEU A 59 -5.08 -12.89 -14.53
C LEU A 59 -3.92 -12.08 -15.14
N LEU A 60 -3.25 -11.24 -14.34
CA LEU A 60 -2.07 -10.50 -14.78
C LEU A 60 -0.91 -11.44 -15.18
N GLY A 61 -0.71 -12.53 -14.43
CA GLY A 61 0.38 -13.49 -14.67
C GLY A 61 0.12 -14.45 -15.84
N GLU A 62 -1.13 -14.88 -16.02
CA GLU A 62 -1.52 -15.81 -17.10
C GLU A 62 -1.66 -15.13 -18.46
N LYS A 63 -1.76 -13.79 -18.47
CA LYS A 63 -1.88 -12.95 -19.67
C LYS A 63 -3.10 -13.28 -20.54
N GLU A 64 -4.09 -13.97 -19.99
CA GLU A 64 -5.32 -14.34 -20.70
C GLU A 64 -6.19 -13.09 -20.94
N GLY A 65 -6.52 -12.81 -22.20
CA GLY A 65 -7.42 -11.71 -22.55
C GLY A 65 -6.78 -10.32 -22.50
N THR A 66 -5.44 -10.24 -22.46
CA THR A 66 -4.72 -8.96 -22.54
C THR A 66 -4.97 -8.29 -23.90
N ASP A 67 -5.18 -6.98 -23.86
CA ASP A 67 -5.59 -6.17 -25.02
C ASP A 67 -4.71 -4.91 -25.20
N VAL A 68 -3.67 -4.78 -24.37
CA VAL A 68 -2.62 -3.75 -24.43
C VAL A 68 -1.29 -4.34 -23.94
N SER A 69 -0.19 -3.88 -24.55
CA SER A 69 1.17 -4.20 -24.11
C SER A 69 1.96 -2.92 -23.88
N PHE A 70 2.87 -2.94 -22.91
CA PHE A 70 3.78 -1.84 -22.61
C PHE A 70 5.21 -2.28 -22.84
N ASP A 71 5.99 -1.52 -23.62
CA ASP A 71 7.43 -1.66 -23.74
C ASP A 71 8.11 -0.69 -22.77
N VAL A 72 8.70 -1.23 -21.72
CA VAL A 72 9.37 -0.48 -20.65
C VAL A 72 10.84 -0.85 -20.71
N GLN A 73 11.65 0.03 -21.31
CA GLN A 73 13.10 -0.18 -21.49
C GLN A 73 13.45 -1.55 -22.12
N GLY A 74 12.65 -2.04 -23.07
CA GLY A 74 12.86 -3.31 -23.75
C GLY A 74 12.19 -4.52 -23.08
N VAL A 75 11.56 -4.34 -21.91
CA VAL A 75 10.77 -5.37 -21.24
C VAL A 75 9.29 -5.17 -21.57
N THR A 76 8.65 -6.21 -22.09
CA THR A 76 7.23 -6.15 -22.47
C THR A 76 6.32 -6.62 -21.34
N PHE A 77 5.31 -5.80 -21.01
CA PHE A 77 4.28 -6.07 -20.03
C PHE A 77 2.90 -6.10 -20.68
N ASP A 78 2.22 -7.25 -20.63
CA ASP A 78 0.86 -7.40 -21.13
C ASP A 78 -0.15 -7.09 -20.03
N ALA A 79 -1.23 -6.39 -20.38
CA ALA A 79 -2.25 -5.95 -19.42
C ALA A 79 -3.64 -5.79 -20.05
N HIS A 80 -4.61 -5.38 -19.22
CA HIS A 80 -6.01 -5.23 -19.57
C HIS A 80 -6.42 -3.76 -19.49
N LYS A 81 -6.82 -3.17 -20.62
CA LYS A 81 -7.21 -1.76 -20.73
C LYS A 81 -8.29 -1.39 -19.73
N ILE A 82 -9.29 -2.26 -19.54
CA ILE A 82 -10.41 -2.00 -18.63
C ILE A 82 -9.96 -1.90 -17.16
N ILE A 83 -9.02 -2.74 -16.73
CA ILE A 83 -8.48 -2.72 -15.36
C ILE A 83 -7.63 -1.47 -15.18
N LEU A 84 -6.73 -1.16 -16.12
CA LEU A 84 -5.91 0.05 -16.08
C LEU A 84 -6.76 1.33 -16.02
N ALA A 85 -7.75 1.45 -16.91
CA ALA A 85 -8.64 2.60 -16.98
C ALA A 85 -9.57 2.76 -15.76
N MET A 86 -9.93 1.66 -15.10
CA MET A 86 -10.69 1.71 -13.85
C MET A 86 -9.85 2.27 -12.71
N ARG A 87 -8.54 2.00 -12.71
CA ARG A 87 -7.64 2.24 -11.57
C ARG A 87 -6.84 3.53 -11.72
N SER A 88 -6.75 4.08 -12.93
CA SER A 88 -6.06 5.34 -13.23
C SER A 88 -6.84 6.16 -14.27
N PRO A 89 -7.18 7.42 -13.95
CA PRO A 89 -7.82 8.32 -14.92
C PRO A 89 -6.87 8.68 -16.07
N VAL A 90 -5.55 8.66 -15.84
CA VAL A 90 -4.53 8.90 -16.88
C VAL A 90 -4.53 7.75 -17.87
N PHE A 91 -4.46 6.50 -17.41
CA PHE A 91 -4.60 5.34 -18.31
C PHE A 91 -5.96 5.33 -19.01
N LYS A 92 -7.04 5.73 -18.33
CA LYS A 92 -8.36 5.85 -18.97
C LYS A 92 -8.33 6.83 -20.14
N ALA A 93 -7.75 8.01 -19.95
CA ALA A 93 -7.64 9.01 -20.99
C ALA A 93 -6.70 8.55 -22.12
N GLU A 94 -5.57 7.95 -21.79
CA GLU A 94 -4.58 7.47 -22.76
C GLU A 94 -5.11 6.31 -23.62
N LEU A 95 -5.84 5.36 -23.01
CA LEU A 95 -6.30 4.14 -23.68
C LEU A 95 -7.66 4.29 -24.38
N TYR A 96 -8.52 5.21 -23.94
CA TYR A 96 -9.88 5.40 -24.46
C TYR A 96 -10.17 6.81 -24.97
N GLY A 97 -9.25 7.77 -24.83
CA GLY A 97 -9.48 9.18 -25.19
C GLY A 97 -9.14 9.54 -26.64
N SER A 98 -8.27 8.80 -27.31
CA SER A 98 -7.97 8.95 -28.74
C SER A 98 -8.73 7.88 -29.55
N MET A 99 -9.20 8.27 -30.73
CA MET A 99 -10.02 7.48 -31.66
C MET A 99 -9.63 5.98 -31.66
N MET A 100 -10.52 5.11 -31.17
CA MET A 100 -10.23 3.70 -30.88
C MET A 100 -9.57 2.97 -32.04
N GLU A 101 -8.25 2.82 -32.00
CA GLU A 101 -7.56 1.89 -32.89
C GLU A 101 -7.88 0.47 -32.45
N THR A 102 -8.48 -0.30 -33.36
CA THR A 102 -9.01 -1.65 -33.13
C THR A 102 -7.92 -2.72 -32.96
N ARG A 103 -6.65 -2.34 -32.77
CA ARG A 103 -5.50 -3.25 -32.73
C ARG A 103 -4.85 -3.27 -31.35
N MET A 104 -4.19 -4.39 -31.04
CA MET A 104 -3.36 -4.56 -29.85
C MET A 104 -2.33 -3.42 -29.84
N HIS A 105 -2.38 -2.60 -28.80
CA HIS A 105 -1.66 -1.32 -28.75
C HIS A 105 -0.40 -1.51 -27.92
N LEU A 106 0.77 -1.28 -28.53
CA LEU A 106 2.05 -1.28 -27.84
C LEU A 106 2.40 0.14 -27.42
N ILE A 107 2.42 0.41 -26.12
CA ILE A 107 2.74 1.71 -25.53
C ILE A 107 4.19 1.69 -25.03
N LYS A 108 4.99 2.68 -25.43
CA LYS A 108 6.35 2.83 -24.91
C LYS A 108 6.37 3.68 -23.64
N VAL A 109 7.07 3.19 -22.62
CA VAL A 109 7.31 3.93 -21.37
C VAL A 109 8.82 4.04 -21.18
N GLU A 110 9.37 5.23 -21.46
CA GLU A 110 10.82 5.46 -21.42
C GLU A 110 11.29 5.88 -20.01
N ASP A 111 10.49 6.69 -19.29
CA ASP A 111 10.85 7.26 -17.99
C ASP A 111 10.49 6.37 -16.79
N MET A 112 10.57 5.05 -16.93
CA MET A 112 10.28 4.13 -15.84
C MET A 112 11.14 2.88 -15.92
N GLN A 113 11.67 2.44 -14.78
CA GLN A 113 12.37 1.16 -14.67
C GLN A 113 11.36 0.01 -14.71
N PRO A 114 11.69 -1.14 -15.33
CA PRO A 114 10.78 -2.29 -15.43
C PRO A 114 10.23 -2.76 -14.07
N GLU A 115 11.06 -2.75 -13.03
CA GLU A 115 10.69 -3.19 -11.67
C GLU A 115 9.65 -2.27 -11.05
N VAL A 116 9.75 -0.95 -11.31
CA VAL A 116 8.79 0.06 -10.84
C VAL A 116 7.47 -0.10 -11.58
N PHE A 117 7.51 -0.37 -12.88
CA PHE A 117 6.30 -0.61 -13.66
C PHE A 117 5.61 -1.92 -13.26
N GLN A 118 6.38 -2.97 -12.98
CA GLN A 118 5.86 -4.22 -12.43
C GLN A 118 5.19 -4.00 -11.07
N ALA A 119 5.82 -3.24 -10.17
CA ALA A 119 5.26 -2.83 -8.89
C ALA A 119 3.95 -2.02 -9.03
N LEU A 120 3.90 -1.11 -10.02
CA LEU A 120 2.70 -0.35 -10.36
C LEU A 120 1.56 -1.27 -10.83
N LEU A 121 1.85 -2.19 -11.77
CA LEU A 121 0.86 -3.18 -12.23
C LEU A 121 0.38 -4.07 -11.09
N HIS A 122 1.29 -4.54 -10.23
CA HIS A 122 0.91 -5.30 -9.04
C HIS A 122 -0.14 -4.55 -8.22
N PHE A 123 0.11 -3.27 -7.92
CA PHE A 123 -0.82 -2.44 -7.16
C PHE A 123 -2.15 -2.21 -7.90
N ILE A 124 -2.12 -2.00 -9.22
CA ILE A 124 -3.33 -1.82 -10.03
C ILE A 124 -4.29 -2.99 -9.88
N TYR A 125 -3.77 -4.22 -9.94
CA TYR A 125 -4.59 -5.45 -9.91
C TYR A 125 -4.96 -5.89 -8.49
N THR A 126 -4.14 -5.54 -7.48
CA THR A 126 -4.31 -6.09 -6.13
C THR A 126 -4.70 -5.07 -5.06
N ASP A 127 -4.53 -3.78 -5.34
CA ASP A 127 -4.64 -2.68 -4.36
C ASP A 127 -3.71 -2.86 -3.13
N SER A 128 -2.73 -3.77 -3.20
CA SER A 128 -1.74 -3.99 -2.16
C SER A 128 -0.41 -3.35 -2.55
N PHE A 129 0.30 -2.79 -1.57
CA PHE A 129 1.68 -2.37 -1.82
C PHE A 129 2.50 -3.58 -2.28
N PRO A 130 3.33 -3.46 -3.33
CA PRO A 130 4.16 -4.56 -3.80
C PRO A 130 5.12 -4.99 -2.68
N SER A 131 5.34 -6.29 -2.53
CA SER A 131 6.37 -6.76 -1.60
C SER A 131 7.74 -6.26 -2.06
N THR A 132 8.49 -5.70 -1.13
CA THR A 132 9.90 -5.31 -1.34
C THR A 132 10.83 -6.24 -0.56
N ASP A 133 10.42 -7.49 -0.37
CA ASP A 133 11.23 -8.50 0.31
C ASP A 133 12.50 -8.78 -0.50
N GLY A 134 13.64 -8.88 0.17
CA GLY A 134 14.95 -9.10 -0.47
C GLY A 134 15.75 -7.85 -0.83
N LEU A 135 15.15 -6.64 -0.77
CA LEU A 135 15.89 -5.38 -0.91
C LEU A 135 16.47 -4.94 0.45
N ASP A 136 17.61 -4.25 0.45
CA ASP A 136 18.09 -3.50 1.63
C ASP A 136 17.28 -2.21 1.85
N SER A 137 17.50 -1.52 2.98
CA SER A 137 16.72 -0.34 3.35
C SER A 137 16.82 0.81 2.34
N ASP A 138 17.97 0.99 1.70
CA ASP A 138 18.21 2.12 0.80
C ASP A 138 17.54 1.85 -0.55
N ASN A 139 17.70 0.64 -1.08
CA ASN A 139 17.03 0.18 -2.28
C ASN A 139 15.49 0.17 -2.13
N LYS A 140 14.97 -0.20 -0.96
CA LYS A 140 13.53 -0.05 -0.67
C LYS A 140 13.09 1.41 -0.73
N THR A 141 13.88 2.32 -0.18
CA THR A 141 13.55 3.74 -0.14
C THR A 141 13.52 4.33 -1.55
N GLU A 142 14.50 4.00 -2.39
CA GLU A 142 14.51 4.42 -3.80
C GLU A 142 13.36 3.82 -4.60
N MET A 143 13.06 2.53 -4.41
CA MET A 143 11.87 1.90 -5.02
C MET A 143 10.58 2.63 -4.65
N VAL A 144 10.39 2.97 -3.37
CA VAL A 144 9.20 3.72 -2.90
C VAL A 144 9.15 5.12 -3.51
N LYS A 145 10.28 5.82 -3.64
CA LYS A 145 10.34 7.12 -4.32
C LYS A 145 9.93 7.00 -5.78
N HIS A 146 10.52 6.07 -6.53
CA HIS A 146 10.16 5.86 -7.93
C HIS A 146 8.68 5.46 -8.10
N LEU A 147 8.16 4.62 -7.21
CA LEU A 147 6.75 4.23 -7.22
C LEU A 147 5.83 5.40 -6.86
N LEU A 148 6.25 6.32 -6.00
CA LEU A 148 5.52 7.57 -5.74
C LEU A 148 5.44 8.43 -7.00
N VAL A 149 6.55 8.59 -7.72
CA VAL A 149 6.57 9.34 -8.98
C VAL A 149 5.65 8.70 -10.02
N ALA A 150 5.67 7.37 -10.13
CA ALA A 150 4.75 6.63 -10.98
C ALA A 150 3.28 6.85 -10.56
N ALA A 151 2.99 6.80 -9.26
CA ALA A 151 1.65 7.01 -8.73
C ALA A 151 1.13 8.42 -9.01
N ASP A 152 2.00 9.44 -8.90
CA ASP A 152 1.67 10.82 -9.26
C ASP A 152 1.40 10.94 -10.77
N ARG A 153 2.30 10.41 -11.62
CA ARG A 153 2.16 10.41 -13.09
C ARG A 153 0.84 9.78 -13.55
N TYR A 154 0.42 8.69 -12.93
CA TYR A 154 -0.82 7.99 -13.28
C TYR A 154 -2.01 8.35 -12.39
N ALA A 155 -1.91 9.42 -11.60
CA ALA A 155 -2.96 9.93 -10.72
C ALA A 155 -3.60 8.86 -9.80
N MET A 156 -2.75 8.03 -9.19
CA MET A 156 -3.11 6.95 -8.28
C MET A 156 -2.96 7.38 -6.82
N GLU A 157 -3.90 8.19 -6.35
CA GLU A 157 -3.82 8.89 -5.05
C GLU A 157 -3.55 7.95 -3.85
N ARG A 158 -4.23 6.80 -3.79
CA ARG A 158 -4.03 5.85 -2.69
C ARG A 158 -2.59 5.31 -2.65
N LEU A 159 -2.02 4.95 -3.81
CA LEU A 159 -0.63 4.49 -3.88
C LEU A 159 0.34 5.60 -3.48
N LYS A 160 0.10 6.82 -3.97
CA LYS A 160 0.90 8.00 -3.64
C LYS A 160 0.94 8.22 -2.12
N LEU A 161 -0.23 8.22 -1.46
CA LEU A 161 -0.34 8.38 -0.01
C LEU A 161 0.33 7.24 0.79
N MET A 162 0.29 6.01 0.28
CA MET A 162 1.01 4.89 0.89
C MET A 162 2.52 5.08 0.79
N CYS A 163 3.04 5.51 -0.36
CA CYS A 163 4.44 5.85 -0.52
C CYS A 163 4.85 7.00 0.42
N GLU A 164 4.04 8.05 0.54
CA GLU A 164 4.27 9.16 1.48
C GLU A 164 4.40 8.66 2.93
N HIS A 165 3.49 7.78 3.35
CA HIS A 165 3.53 7.21 4.69
C HIS A 165 4.79 6.38 4.93
N ILE A 166 5.20 5.56 3.96
CA ILE A 166 6.42 4.74 4.08
C ILE A 166 7.66 5.64 4.18
N LEU A 167 7.75 6.68 3.33
CA LEU A 167 8.85 7.63 3.35
C LEU A 167 8.90 8.45 4.64
N SER A 168 7.75 8.79 5.23
CA SER A 168 7.72 9.55 6.49
C SER A 168 8.32 8.76 7.66
N GLN A 169 8.22 7.43 7.65
CA GLN A 169 8.85 6.57 8.67
C GLN A 169 10.36 6.42 8.49
N LYS A 170 10.92 6.94 7.38
CA LYS A 170 12.34 6.85 7.03
C LYS A 170 13.09 8.16 7.16
N ILE A 171 12.43 9.22 7.64
CA ILE A 171 13.04 10.53 7.83
C ILE A 171 14.13 10.42 8.90
N SER A 172 15.31 10.94 8.57
CA SER A 172 16.48 11.04 9.44
C SER A 172 17.18 12.38 9.24
N VAL A 173 18.13 12.71 10.11
CA VAL A 173 18.90 13.97 10.02
C VAL A 173 19.67 14.04 8.70
N GLU A 174 20.15 12.90 8.20
CA GLU A 174 20.94 12.80 6.99
C GLU A 174 20.11 12.99 5.72
N ASN A 175 18.83 12.61 5.74
CA ASN A 175 18.00 12.55 4.53
C ASN A 175 16.82 13.53 4.51
N VAL A 176 16.49 14.20 5.63
CA VAL A 176 15.28 15.04 5.74
C VAL A 176 15.23 16.15 4.69
N ALA A 177 16.39 16.75 4.34
CA ALA A 177 16.45 17.79 3.32
C ALA A 177 16.09 17.24 1.93
N ALA A 178 16.61 16.06 1.58
CA ALA A 178 16.33 15.41 0.31
C ALA A 178 14.87 14.94 0.22
N ILE A 179 14.32 14.37 1.29
CA ILE A 179 12.91 13.96 1.36
C ILE A 179 11.99 15.18 1.30
N PHE A 180 12.33 16.29 1.97
CA PHE A 180 11.56 17.53 1.90
C PHE A 180 11.51 18.07 0.47
N GLN A 181 12.68 18.20 -0.19
CA GLN A 181 12.75 18.64 -1.58
C GLN A 181 11.92 17.74 -2.51
N PHE A 182 12.04 16.42 -2.34
CA PHE A 182 11.26 15.45 -3.10
C PHE A 182 9.75 15.60 -2.85
N SER A 183 9.33 15.79 -1.59
CA SER A 183 7.92 15.97 -1.24
C SER A 183 7.32 17.24 -1.83
N ASP A 184 8.11 18.31 -1.94
CA ASP A 184 7.69 19.56 -2.55
C ASP A 184 7.53 19.41 -4.07
N GLN A 185 8.51 18.79 -4.73
CA GLN A 185 8.50 18.55 -6.17
C GLN A 185 7.27 17.77 -6.64
N TYR A 186 6.81 16.78 -5.87
CA TYR A 186 5.67 15.93 -6.21
C TYR A 186 4.40 16.28 -5.41
N ASN A 187 4.31 17.48 -4.83
CA ASN A 187 3.14 17.97 -4.10
C ASN A 187 2.61 16.99 -3.02
N CYS A 188 3.51 16.36 -2.28
CA CYS A 188 3.23 15.38 -1.24
C CYS A 188 3.06 16.08 0.11
N HIS A 189 1.87 16.60 0.37
CA HIS A 189 1.62 17.45 1.54
C HIS A 189 1.84 16.74 2.88
N LYS A 190 1.50 15.45 3.01
CA LYS A 190 1.67 14.72 4.28
C LYS A 190 3.14 14.45 4.55
N LEU A 191 3.88 14.03 3.53
CA LEU A 191 5.32 13.82 3.63
C LEU A 191 6.06 15.14 3.94
N LYS A 192 5.66 16.24 3.27
CA LYS A 192 6.24 17.57 3.50
C LYS A 192 6.03 18.02 4.95
N ASN A 193 4.82 17.85 5.49
CA ASN A 193 4.52 18.19 6.89
C ASN A 193 5.34 17.33 7.86
N ALA A 194 5.48 16.03 7.61
CA ALA A 194 6.32 15.16 8.44
C ALA A 194 7.79 15.60 8.46
N CYS A 195 8.33 16.05 7.33
CA CYS A 195 9.68 16.65 7.28
C CYS A 195 9.78 17.93 8.12
N ILE A 196 8.77 18.82 8.04
CA ILE A 196 8.74 20.05 8.83
C ILE A 196 8.70 19.74 10.32
N GLU A 197 7.81 18.83 10.74
CA GLU A 197 7.69 18.40 12.14
C GLU A 197 9.01 17.82 12.66
N PHE A 198 9.68 16.99 11.87
CA PHE A 198 10.99 16.44 12.22
C PHE A 198 12.05 17.53 12.40
N MET A 199 12.13 18.49 11.46
CA MET A 199 13.09 19.61 11.53
C MET A 199 12.85 20.49 12.76
N VAL A 200 11.58 20.80 13.08
CA VAL A 200 11.21 21.59 14.26
C VAL A 200 11.57 20.86 15.55
N MET A 201 11.22 19.58 15.65
CA MET A 201 11.55 18.75 16.83
C MET A 201 13.06 18.71 17.07
N TYR A 202 13.84 18.51 16.02
CA TYR A 202 15.30 18.46 16.11
C TYR A 202 15.91 19.81 16.53
N ALA A 203 15.40 20.92 15.98
CA ALA A 203 15.84 22.27 16.37
C ALA A 203 15.54 22.57 17.86
N VAL A 204 14.36 22.19 18.35
CA VAL A 204 14.00 22.33 19.77
C VAL A 204 14.93 21.49 20.64
N ALA A 205 15.19 20.23 20.29
CA ALA A 205 16.10 19.37 21.06
C ALA A 205 17.52 19.96 21.19
N LEU A 206 18.05 20.55 20.11
CA LEU A 206 19.35 21.23 20.12
C LEU A 206 19.37 22.48 21.02
N SER A 207 18.25 23.19 21.13
CA SER A 207 18.13 24.37 22.01
C SER A 207 18.10 24.00 23.50
N VAL A 208 17.46 22.88 23.84
CA VAL A 208 17.41 22.35 25.21
C VAL A 208 18.78 21.81 25.64
N TRP A 209 19.49 21.10 24.77
CA TRP A 209 20.81 20.53 25.11
C TRP A 209 21.90 21.61 25.32
N LYS A 210 21.71 22.82 24.78
CA LYS A 210 22.63 23.94 24.94
C LYS A 210 22.33 24.82 26.17
N SER A 211 21.26 24.52 26.92
CA SER A 211 20.83 25.23 28.13
C SER A 211 21.18 24.45 29.38
#